data_AF-A0A0A0BSQ0-F1
#
_entry.id   AF-A0A0A0BSQ0-F1
#
_cell.length_a   1.000
_cell.length_b   1.000
_cell.length_c   1.000
_cell.angle_alpha   90.00
_cell.angle_beta   90.00
_cell.angle_gamma   90.00
#
_symmetry.space_group_name_H-M   'P 1'
#
loop_
_entity.id
_entity.type
_entity.pdbx_description
1 polymer ?
#
loop_
_entity_poly.entity_id
_entity_poly.type
_entity_poly.pdbx_seq_one_letter_code
_entity_poly.pdbx_strand_id
1 'polypeptide(L)'
;MSELTKRMRDFTEERDWGRFHDPKSLALALVGEVGELAELLQWISAEDAVAHFAEPSRQARIGEELADVLLYLVRLADVLGVDLGAAAVSKLRDGATRFPPDEVRGVAPHRP
;
A
#
# COMPACT_ATOMS: atom_id res chain seq x y z
N MET A 1 5.52 -3.41 -11.59
CA MET A 1 6.26 -2.80 -10.46
C MET A 1 7.50 -2.05 -10.93
N SER A 2 8.37 -2.65 -11.75
CA SER A 2 9.60 -2.00 -12.25
C SER A 2 9.38 -0.60 -12.86
N GLU A 3 8.34 -0.42 -13.67
CA GLU A 3 8.03 0.89 -14.27
C GLU A 3 7.66 1.95 -13.22
N LEU A 4 6.80 1.60 -12.26
CA LEU A 4 6.39 2.52 -11.19
C LEU A 4 7.57 2.90 -10.29
N THR A 5 8.39 1.91 -9.92
CA THR A 5 9.64 2.13 -9.16
C THR A 5 10.56 3.09 -9.91
N LYS A 6 10.73 2.90 -11.23
CA LYS A 6 11.54 3.80 -12.05
C LYS A 6 10.97 5.22 -12.06
N ARG A 7 9.67 5.40 -12.33
CA ARG A 7 9.04 6.72 -12.33
C ARG A 7 9.17 7.44 -10.99
N MET A 8 8.99 6.72 -9.88
CA MET A 8 9.15 7.29 -8.53
C MET A 8 10.59 7.70 -8.23
N ARG A 9 11.55 6.89 -8.69
CA ARG A 9 12.99 7.20 -8.59
C ARG A 9 13.33 8.45 -9.40
N ASP A 10 12.94 8.49 -10.67
CA ASP A 10 13.17 9.64 -11.56
C ASP A 10 12.58 10.92 -10.95
N PHE A 11 11.33 10.88 -10.49
CA PHE A 11 10.65 12.00 -9.83
C PHE A 11 11.40 12.51 -8.58
N THR A 12 11.94 11.60 -7.78
CA THR A 12 12.72 11.90 -6.57
C THR A 12 14.07 12.52 -6.91
N GLU A 13 14.77 11.95 -7.90
CA GLU A 13 16.12 12.37 -8.32
C GLU A 13 16.10 13.75 -8.97
N GLU A 14 15.12 14.05 -9.82
CA GLU A 14 14.90 15.37 -10.43
C GLU A 14 14.83 16.52 -9.41
N ARG A 15 14.46 16.21 -8.16
CA ARG A 15 14.25 17.19 -7.08
C ARG A 15 15.34 17.15 -6.01
N ASP A 16 16.35 16.29 -6.17
CA ASP A 16 17.35 16.00 -5.12
C ASP A 16 16.72 15.58 -3.77
N TRP A 17 15.51 15.00 -3.81
CA TRP A 17 14.79 14.60 -2.60
C TRP A 17 15.31 13.30 -1.99
N GLY A 18 16.15 12.57 -2.73
CA GLY A 18 16.78 11.34 -2.25
C GLY A 18 17.52 11.51 -0.91
N ARG A 19 17.99 12.72 -0.60
CA ARG A 19 18.65 13.06 0.67
C ARG A 19 17.75 13.02 1.91
N PHE A 20 16.44 13.08 1.74
CA PHE A 20 15.44 12.98 2.83
C PHE A 20 14.80 11.59 2.91
N HIS A 21 15.16 10.69 1.98
CA HIS A 21 14.51 9.40 1.79
C HIS A 21 15.31 8.26 2.45
N ASP A 22 15.78 8.46 3.69
CA ASP A 22 16.29 7.33 4.48
C ASP A 22 15.13 6.39 4.88
N PRO A 23 15.40 5.09 5.15
CA PRO A 23 14.34 4.11 5.42
C PRO A 23 13.42 4.48 6.58
N LYS A 24 13.94 5.15 7.62
CA LYS A 24 13.11 5.56 8.77
C LYS A 24 12.17 6.68 8.38
N SER A 25 12.66 7.69 7.67
CA SER A 25 11.84 8.81 7.19
C SER A 25 10.75 8.35 6.23
N LEU A 26 11.07 7.45 5.29
CA LEU A 26 10.09 6.86 4.37
C LEU A 26 9.03 6.01 5.10
N ALA A 27 9.43 5.23 6.10
CA ALA A 27 8.48 4.45 6.90
C ALA A 27 7.54 5.35 7.72
N LEU A 28 8.03 6.47 8.24
CA LEU A 28 7.20 7.44 8.95
C LEU A 28 6.24 8.18 8.00
N ALA A 29 6.70 8.56 6.81
CA ALA A 29 5.82 9.14 5.79
C ALA A 29 4.72 8.15 5.38
N LEU A 30 5.08 6.89 5.12
CA LEU A 30 4.10 5.82 4.84
C LEU A 30 3.05 5.69 5.96
N VAL A 31 3.44 5.78 7.22
CA VAL A 31 2.48 5.76 8.34
C VAL A 31 1.56 6.98 8.33
N GLY A 32 2.08 8.15 7.95
CA GLY A 32 1.28 9.36 7.73
C GLY A 32 0.17 9.12 6.71
N GLU A 33 0.52 8.66 5.51
CA GLU A 33 -0.47 8.40 4.44
C GLU A 33 -1.48 7.30 4.80
N VAL A 34 -1.06 6.29 5.57
CA VAL A 34 -2.01 5.29 6.12
C VAL A 34 -2.99 5.95 7.10
N GLY A 35 -2.54 6.95 7.85
CA GLY A 35 -3.38 7.78 8.69
C GLY A 35 -4.39 8.58 7.87
N GLU A 36 -3.96 9.29 6.82
CA GLU A 36 -4.84 10.06 5.93
C GLU A 36 -5.88 9.17 5.26
N LEU A 37 -5.48 7.99 4.76
CA LEU A 37 -6.38 6.97 4.27
C LEU A 37 -7.41 6.52 5.32
N ALA A 38 -6.97 6.29 6.56
CA ALA A 38 -7.85 5.89 7.65
C ALA A 38 -8.84 7.01 8.02
N GLU A 39 -8.43 8.27 7.95
CA GLU A 39 -9.30 9.42 8.24
C GLU A 39 -10.51 9.50 7.30
N LEU A 40 -10.35 9.07 6.03
CA LEU A 40 -11.46 8.99 5.08
C LEU A 40 -12.51 7.93 5.47
N LEU A 41 -12.10 6.89 6.20
CA LEU A 41 -12.94 5.73 6.53
C LEU A 41 -13.53 5.79 7.95
N GLN A 42 -12.90 6.52 8.87
CA GLN A 42 -13.11 6.40 10.32
C GLN A 42 -14.56 6.60 10.81
N TRP A 43 -15.39 7.37 10.09
CA TRP A 43 -16.77 7.68 10.46
C TRP A 43 -17.83 7.03 9.56
N ILE A 44 -17.43 6.12 8.69
CA ILE A 44 -18.34 5.43 7.75
C ILE A 44 -18.62 4.01 8.29
N SER A 45 -19.87 3.58 8.22
CA SER A 45 -20.23 2.19 8.55
C SER A 45 -19.56 1.24 7.54
N ALA A 46 -19.19 0.04 7.99
CA ALA A 46 -18.58 -0.95 7.10
C ALA A 46 -19.49 -1.37 5.94
N GLU A 47 -20.81 -1.36 6.17
CA GLU A 47 -21.83 -1.69 5.18
C GLU A 47 -22.01 -0.60 4.10
N ASP A 48 -21.83 0.69 4.46
CA ASP A 48 -22.02 1.80 3.53
C ASP A 48 -20.74 2.21 2.80
N ALA A 49 -19.55 1.79 3.27
CA ALA A 49 -18.26 2.27 2.77
C ALA A 49 -18.12 2.19 1.25
N VAL A 50 -18.48 1.06 0.63
CA VAL A 50 -18.37 0.89 -0.83
C VAL A 50 -19.29 1.86 -1.58
N ALA A 51 -20.53 2.02 -1.13
CA ALA A 51 -21.48 2.95 -1.73
C ALA A 51 -21.06 4.41 -1.50
N HIS A 52 -20.48 4.71 -0.34
CA HIS A 52 -19.97 6.04 0.02
C HIS A 52 -18.92 6.54 -0.98
N PHE A 53 -17.97 5.68 -1.36
CA PHE A 53 -16.90 5.98 -2.32
C PHE A 53 -17.26 5.72 -3.78
N ALA A 54 -18.51 5.37 -4.09
CA ALA A 54 -19.00 5.31 -5.47
C ALA A 54 -19.26 6.70 -6.08
N GLU A 55 -19.37 7.73 -5.24
CA GLU A 55 -19.46 9.12 -5.69
C GLU A 55 -18.08 9.57 -6.25
N PRO A 56 -18.00 10.16 -7.46
CA PRO A 56 -16.73 10.44 -8.13
C PRO A 56 -15.72 11.26 -7.33
N SER A 57 -16.15 12.30 -6.60
CA SER A 57 -15.22 13.14 -5.84
C SER A 57 -14.59 12.39 -4.66
N ARG A 58 -15.36 11.54 -3.98
CA ARG A 58 -14.87 10.67 -2.91
C ARG A 58 -14.00 9.55 -3.46
N GLN A 59 -14.38 8.97 -4.60
CA GLN A 59 -13.57 7.95 -5.28
C GLN A 59 -12.19 8.47 -5.65
N ALA A 60 -12.13 9.70 -6.19
CA ALA A 60 -10.87 10.36 -6.53
C ALA A 60 -10.01 10.54 -5.27
N ARG A 61 -10.60 11.07 -4.19
CA ARG A 61 -9.91 11.32 -2.93
C ARG A 61 -9.33 10.05 -2.29
N ILE A 62 -10.12 8.98 -2.15
CA ILE A 62 -9.57 7.71 -1.63
C ILE A 62 -8.51 7.12 -2.55
N GLY A 63 -8.62 7.37 -3.85
CA GLY A 63 -7.60 6.99 -4.84
C GLY A 63 -6.27 7.71 -4.65
N GLU A 64 -6.27 8.98 -4.25
CA GLU A 64 -5.07 9.77 -3.92
C GLU A 64 -4.35 9.14 -2.71
N GLU A 65 -5.04 8.96 -1.59
CA GLU A 65 -4.43 8.38 -0.37
C GLU A 65 -3.90 6.95 -0.59
N LEU A 66 -4.63 6.13 -1.35
CA LEU A 66 -4.17 4.79 -1.74
C LEU A 66 -2.91 4.85 -2.61
N ALA A 67 -2.82 5.84 -3.50
CA ALA A 67 -1.64 6.04 -4.33
C ALA A 67 -0.44 6.50 -3.49
N ASP A 68 -0.64 7.40 -2.54
CA ASP A 68 0.43 7.90 -1.67
C ASP A 68 1.02 6.78 -0.79
N VAL A 69 0.15 5.95 -0.17
CA VAL A 69 0.57 4.72 0.52
C VAL A 69 1.40 3.82 -0.40
N LEU A 70 0.94 3.60 -1.63
CA LEU A 70 1.67 2.77 -2.60
C LEU A 70 3.03 3.37 -2.97
N LEU A 71 3.09 4.68 -3.24
CA LEU A 71 4.31 5.36 -3.69
C LEU A 71 5.39 5.37 -2.61
N TYR A 72 5.02 5.63 -1.35
CA TYR A 72 5.99 5.52 -0.24
C TYR A 72 6.45 4.09 0.00
N LEU A 73 5.56 3.10 -0.10
CA LEU A 73 5.95 1.69 0.02
C LEU A 73 6.90 1.27 -1.11
N VAL A 74 6.61 1.68 -2.35
CA VAL A 74 7.48 1.45 -3.50
C VAL A 74 8.84 2.11 -3.31
N ARG A 75 8.88 3.37 -2.85
CA ARG A 75 10.13 4.08 -2.62
C ARG A 75 10.94 3.47 -1.47
N LEU A 76 10.29 3.04 -0.40
CA LEU A 76 10.95 2.35 0.71
C LEU A 76 11.57 1.03 0.25
N ALA A 77 10.84 0.21 -0.52
CA ALA A 77 11.37 -1.02 -1.09
C ALA A 77 12.56 -0.76 -2.01
N ASP A 78 12.48 0.29 -2.83
CA ASP A 78 13.54 0.70 -3.75
C ASP A 78 14.85 1.07 -3.02
N VAL A 79 14.75 1.88 -1.96
CA VAL A 79 15.89 2.28 -1.12
C VAL A 79 16.49 1.07 -0.37
N LEU A 80 15.66 0.09 0.01
CA LEU A 80 16.11 -1.14 0.68
C LEU A 80 16.61 -2.22 -0.27
N GLY A 81 16.54 -2.01 -1.59
CA GLY A 81 16.92 -3.01 -2.60
C GLY A 81 15.99 -4.23 -2.64
N VAL A 82 14.72 -4.05 -2.25
CA VAL A 82 13.71 -5.12 -2.24
C VAL A 82 12.91 -5.06 -3.54
N ASP A 83 12.87 -6.17 -4.29
CA ASP A 83 11.88 -6.33 -5.36
C ASP A 83 10.50 -6.57 -4.74
N LEU A 84 9.75 -5.48 -4.55
CA LEU A 84 8.43 -5.50 -3.94
C LEU A 84 7.44 -6.39 -4.71
N GLY A 85 7.54 -6.43 -6.05
CA GLY A 85 6.67 -7.25 -6.88
C GLY A 85 6.93 -8.74 -6.66
N ALA A 86 8.20 -9.15 -6.71
CA ALA A 86 8.59 -10.53 -6.43
C ALA A 86 8.25 -10.93 -4.99
N ALA A 87 8.49 -10.05 -4.02
CA ALA A 87 8.15 -10.28 -2.61
C ALA A 87 6.65 -10.48 -2.41
N ALA A 88 5.80 -9.66 -3.04
CA ALA A 88 4.35 -9.80 -2.98
C ALA A 88 3.86 -11.13 -3.60
N VAL A 89 4.38 -11.51 -4.77
CA VAL A 89 4.05 -12.79 -5.42
C VAL A 89 4.48 -13.98 -4.56
N SER A 90 5.68 -13.95 -3.99
CA SER A 90 6.15 -14.99 -3.06
C SER A 90 5.23 -15.10 -1.84
N LYS A 91 4.84 -13.96 -1.26
CA LYS A 91 3.96 -13.92 -0.09
C LYS A 91 2.59 -14.52 -0.36
N LEU A 92 2.02 -14.30 -1.55
CA LEU A 92 0.75 -14.91 -1.98
C LEU A 92 0.89 -16.43 -2.13
N ARG A 93 1.98 -16.92 -2.71
CA ARG A 93 2.26 -18.37 -2.81
C ARG A 93 2.36 -19.01 -1.42
N ASP A 94 3.10 -18.39 -0.51
CA ASP A 94 3.21 -18.86 0.88
C ASP A 94 1.86 -18.78 1.62
N GLY A 95 1.02 -17.81 1.26
CA GLY A 95 -0.36 -17.69 1.75
C GLY A 95 -1.22 -18.87 1.30
N ALA A 96 -1.19 -19.21 0.02
CA ALA A 96 -1.96 -20.33 -0.54
C ALA A 96 -1.56 -21.68 0.07
N THR A 97 -0.29 -21.87 0.41
CA THR A 97 0.18 -23.08 1.10
C THR A 97 -0.26 -23.13 2.56
N ARG A 98 -0.25 -21.99 3.27
CA ARG A 98 -0.63 -21.91 4.70
C ARG A 98 -2.13 -21.90 4.93
N PHE A 99 -2.90 -21.46 3.94
CA PHE A 99 -4.36 -21.30 4.03
C PHE A 99 -5.03 -21.93 2.79
N PRO A 100 -5.08 -23.27 2.70
CA PRO A 100 -5.73 -23.95 1.58
C PRO A 100 -7.22 -23.58 1.49
N PRO A 101 -7.78 -23.38 0.27
CA PRO A 101 -9.17 -22.95 0.10
C PRO A 101 -10.18 -23.83 0.84
N ASP A 102 -9.97 -25.14 0.85
CA ASP A 102 -10.89 -26.10 1.49
C ASP A 102 -10.88 -26.01 3.03
N GLU A 103 -9.85 -25.39 3.62
CA GLU A 103 -9.70 -25.25 5.07
C GLU A 103 -10.15 -23.87 5.61
N VAL A 104 -10.05 -22.81 4.81
CA VAL A 104 -10.28 -21.42 5.26
C VAL A 104 -11.47 -20.73 4.59
N ARG A 105 -12.25 -21.43 3.76
CA ARG A 105 -13.38 -20.81 3.05
C ARG A 105 -14.45 -20.31 4.03
N GLY A 106 -14.65 -18.99 4.05
CA GLY A 106 -15.67 -18.33 4.88
C GLY A 106 -15.31 -18.28 6.38
N VAL A 107 -14.09 -18.66 6.75
CA VAL A 107 -13.60 -18.66 8.13
C VAL A 107 -12.36 -17.78 8.20
N ALA A 108 -12.33 -16.84 9.15
CA ALA A 108 -11.13 -16.04 9.38
C ALA A 108 -9.97 -16.96 9.81
N PRO A 109 -8.83 -16.96 9.09
CA PRO A 109 -7.73 -17.84 9.44
C PRO A 109 -7.13 -17.43 10.79
N HIS A 110 -7.02 -18.38 11.72
CA HIS A 110 -6.26 -18.15 12.95
C HIS A 110 -4.76 -18.19 12.60
N ARG A 111 -4.02 -17.12 12.87
CA ARG A 111 -2.55 -17.20 12.84
C ARG A 111 -2.11 -18.04 14.05
N PRO A 112 -1.35 -19.13 13.87
CA PRO A 112 -0.68 -19.77 15.00
C PRO A 112 0.30 -18.80 15.66
#